data_AF-A0AAE0WA34-F1
#
_entry.id   AF-A0AAE0WA34-F1
#
_cell.length_a   1.000
_cell.length_b   1.000
_cell.length_c   1.000
_cell.angle_alpha   90.00
_cell.angle_beta   90.00
_cell.angle_gamma   90.00
#
_symmetry.space_group_name_H-M   'P 1'
#
loop_
_entity.id
_entity.type
_entity.pdbx_description
1 polymer ?
#
loop_
_entity_poly.entity_id
_entity_poly.type
_entity_poly.pdbx_seq_one_letter_code
_entity_poly.pdbx_strand_id
1 'polypeptide(L)'
;MDAQTAQEECKLFLAALESYKTGKMTPLLKEELKYQIQSRRLSEGRNELTLDLQADMTIHDQLEHQLRPEEIERIETRKEQNRNAAQKLRMKRKLEKDLVLKEYVELKKRNSVLREEIKRLSSEKEMMTMIMKNMCQEQIVHVTEPNAGQTSTKK
;
A
#
# COMPACT_ATOMS: atom_id res chain seq x y z
N MET A 1 15.70 -44.68 9.89
CA MET A 1 15.52 -43.22 9.98
C MET A 1 16.78 -42.68 10.62
N ASP A 2 17.57 -41.96 9.84
CA ASP A 2 18.92 -41.57 10.22
C ASP A 2 18.85 -40.37 11.17
N ALA A 3 19.71 -40.35 12.18
CA ALA A 3 19.70 -39.33 13.23
C ALA A 3 19.88 -37.90 12.70
N GLN A 4 20.48 -37.74 11.51
CA GLN A 4 20.68 -36.46 10.83
C GLN A 4 19.36 -35.86 10.32
N THR A 5 18.49 -36.68 9.73
CA THR A 5 17.20 -36.23 9.20
C THR A 5 16.28 -35.72 10.31
N ALA A 6 16.26 -36.42 11.46
CA ALA A 6 15.49 -36.00 12.64
C ALA A 6 16.00 -34.68 13.25
N GLN A 7 17.31 -34.43 13.16
CA GLN A 7 17.93 -33.20 13.64
C GLN A 7 17.61 -32.01 12.73
N GLU A 8 17.45 -32.23 11.42
CA GLU A 8 17.06 -31.21 10.46
C GLU A 8 15.58 -30.86 10.53
N GLU A 9 14.72 -31.86 10.74
CA GLU A 9 13.29 -31.64 11.02
C GLU A 9 13.09 -30.80 12.31
N CYS A 10 13.88 -31.06 13.36
CA CYS A 10 13.89 -30.22 14.56
C CYS A 10 14.28 -28.76 14.27
N LYS A 11 15.28 -28.53 13.41
CA LYS A 11 15.72 -27.16 13.06
C LYS A 11 14.66 -26.40 12.26
N LEU A 12 14.04 -27.07 11.28
CA LEU A 12 12.95 -26.50 10.49
C LEU A 12 11.74 -26.16 11.38
N PHE A 13 11.40 -27.04 12.32
CA PHE A 13 10.33 -26.82 13.28
C PHE A 13 10.62 -25.61 14.19
N LEU A 14 11.86 -25.48 14.69
CA LEU A 14 12.28 -24.33 15.49
C LEU A 14 12.21 -23.02 14.70
N ALA A 15 12.67 -23.02 13.44
CA ALA A 15 12.58 -21.86 12.56
C ALA A 15 11.13 -21.45 12.29
N ALA A 16 10.23 -22.42 12.06
CA ALA A 16 8.80 -22.17 11.89
C ALA A 16 8.17 -21.55 13.14
N LEU A 17 8.51 -22.07 14.32
CA LEU A 17 8.04 -21.54 15.61
C LEU A 17 8.53 -20.10 15.84
N GLU A 18 9.79 -19.80 15.51
CA GLU A 18 10.35 -18.46 15.62
C GLU A 18 9.68 -17.48 14.66
N SER A 19 9.47 -17.88 13.41
CA SER A 19 8.73 -17.09 12.42
C SER A 19 7.31 -16.79 12.88
N TYR A 20 6.62 -17.78 13.45
CA TYR A 20 5.28 -17.59 14.00
C TYR A 20 5.27 -16.59 15.17
N LYS A 21 6.22 -16.70 16.10
CA LYS A 21 6.32 -15.79 17.26
C LYS A 21 6.69 -14.36 16.88
N THR A 22 7.56 -14.19 15.90
CA THR A 22 8.13 -12.87 15.54
C THR A 22 7.42 -12.18 14.38
N GLY A 23 6.59 -12.91 13.62
CA GLY A 23 5.96 -12.42 12.40
C GLY A 23 6.94 -12.18 11.24
N LYS A 24 8.21 -12.61 11.38
CA LYS A 24 9.25 -12.44 10.37
C LYS A 24 9.52 -13.76 9.66
N MET A 25 9.54 -13.76 8.33
CA MET A 25 9.82 -14.96 7.52
C MET A 25 11.31 -15.34 7.45
N THR A 26 12.19 -14.49 7.98
CA THR A 26 13.65 -14.65 7.85
C THR A 26 14.19 -15.99 8.38
N PRO A 27 13.73 -16.53 9.52
CA PRO A 27 14.16 -17.86 9.98
C PRO A 27 13.89 -18.97 8.97
N LEU A 28 12.68 -19.02 8.39
CA LEU A 28 12.32 -20.01 7.36
C LEU A 28 13.13 -19.85 6.07
N LEU A 29 13.31 -18.60 5.61
CA LEU A 29 14.11 -18.31 4.42
C LEU A 29 15.58 -18.74 4.57
N LYS A 30 16.12 -18.70 5.79
CA LYS A 30 17.49 -19.18 6.06
C LYS A 30 17.59 -20.70 5.89
N GLU A 31 16.64 -21.46 6.41
CA GLU A 31 16.64 -22.92 6.25
C GLU A 31 16.41 -23.33 4.79
N GLU A 32 15.50 -22.65 4.08
CA GLU A 32 15.31 -22.86 2.64
C GLU A 32 16.59 -22.59 1.84
N LEU A 33 17.25 -21.46 2.10
CA LEU A 33 18.50 -21.10 1.44
C LEU A 33 19.60 -22.13 1.73
N LYS A 34 19.71 -22.58 2.97
CA LYS A 34 20.68 -23.61 3.37
C LYS A 34 20.47 -24.89 2.58
N TYR A 35 19.21 -25.35 2.49
CA TYR A 35 18.85 -26.54 1.74
C TYR A 35 19.16 -26.38 0.23
N GLN A 36 18.83 -25.23 -0.36
CA GLN A 36 19.15 -24.96 -1.77
C GLN A 36 20.66 -25.01 -2.02
N ILE A 37 21.47 -24.47 -1.12
CA ILE A 37 22.93 -24.51 -1.22
C ILE A 37 23.43 -25.94 -1.12
N GLN A 38 22.99 -26.71 -0.11
CA GLN A 38 23.40 -28.11 0.07
C GLN A 38 23.00 -28.96 -1.15
N SER A 39 21.77 -28.81 -1.64
CA SER A 39 21.27 -29.50 -2.82
C SER A 39 22.11 -29.21 -4.07
N ARG A 40 22.44 -27.93 -4.30
CA ARG A 40 23.32 -27.53 -5.41
C ARG A 40 24.74 -28.09 -5.28
N ARG A 41 25.31 -28.11 -4.07
CA ARG A 41 26.66 -28.67 -3.86
C ARG A 41 26.69 -30.17 -4.14
N LEU A 42 25.68 -30.91 -3.66
CA LEU A 42 25.58 -32.34 -3.88
C LEU A 42 25.41 -32.67 -5.37
N SER A 43 24.63 -31.88 -6.12
CA SER A 43 24.49 -32.07 -7.57
C SER A 43 25.77 -31.76 -8.35
N GLU A 44 26.62 -30.88 -7.81
CA GLU A 44 27.98 -30.60 -8.31
C GLU A 44 29.02 -31.65 -7.86
N GLY A 45 28.61 -32.70 -7.14
CA GLY A 45 29.50 -33.74 -6.61
C GLY A 45 30.37 -33.29 -5.44
N ARG A 46 30.04 -32.16 -4.81
CA ARG A 46 30.73 -31.64 -3.63
C ARG A 46 30.12 -32.22 -2.37
N ASN A 47 30.94 -32.40 -1.34
CA ASN A 47 30.48 -32.89 -0.05
C ASN A 47 29.47 -31.94 0.61
N GLU A 48 28.67 -32.51 1.51
CA GLU A 48 27.75 -31.75 2.34
C GLU A 48 28.46 -30.61 3.07
N LEU A 49 27.76 -29.49 3.25
CA LEU A 49 28.28 -28.34 4.00
C LEU A 49 28.24 -28.65 5.50
N THR A 50 29.24 -29.38 5.99
CA THR A 50 29.53 -29.48 7.43
C THR A 50 30.10 -28.13 7.88
N LEU A 51 29.27 -27.34 8.55
CA LEU A 51 29.76 -26.24 9.38
C LEU A 51 30.40 -26.85 10.61
N ASP A 52 31.62 -27.38 10.48
CA ASP A 52 32.41 -27.74 11.64
C ASP A 52 32.70 -26.44 12.39
N LEU A 53 31.89 -26.17 13.41
CA LEU A 53 32.07 -25.07 14.36
C LEU A 53 33.39 -25.22 15.15
N GLN A 54 34.11 -26.33 14.97
CA GLN A 54 35.39 -26.67 15.58
C GLN A 54 36.52 -26.95 14.58
N ALA A 55 36.28 -26.88 13.26
CA ALA A 55 37.39 -26.96 12.32
C ALA A 55 38.11 -25.62 12.32
N ASP A 56 39.26 -25.60 13.00
CA ASP A 56 40.33 -24.61 13.02
C ASP A 56 40.42 -23.75 11.75
N MET A 57 39.56 -22.75 11.64
CA MET A 57 40.02 -21.47 11.15
C MET A 57 40.56 -20.77 12.37
N THR A 58 41.88 -20.78 12.51
CA THR A 58 42.58 -19.86 13.40
C THR A 58 41.96 -18.48 13.18
N ILE A 59 41.74 -17.71 14.25
CA ILE A 59 41.29 -16.30 14.13
C ILE A 59 42.15 -15.55 13.08
N HIS A 60 43.41 -15.97 12.92
CA HIS A 60 44.34 -15.59 11.85
C HIS A 60 43.79 -15.79 10.42
N ASP A 61 43.23 -16.94 10.07
CA ASP A 61 42.69 -17.23 8.72
C ASP A 61 41.40 -16.44 8.43
N GLN A 62 40.65 -16.07 9.48
CA GLN A 62 39.51 -15.16 9.36
C GLN A 62 39.95 -13.70 9.17
N LEU A 63 41.09 -13.30 9.73
CA LEU A 63 41.66 -11.95 9.60
C LEU A 63 42.49 -11.77 8.31
N GLU A 64 43.05 -12.83 7.74
CA GLU A 64 44.00 -12.76 6.63
C GLU A 64 43.44 -13.02 5.23
N HIS A 65 42.12 -13.10 5.07
CA HIS A 65 41.55 -12.83 3.75
C HIS A 65 41.64 -11.33 3.45
N GLN A 66 42.88 -10.84 3.32
CA GLN A 66 43.19 -9.50 2.86
C GLN A 66 42.63 -9.39 1.45
N LEU A 67 41.51 -8.67 1.34
CA LEU A 67 40.88 -8.37 0.06
C LEU A 67 41.94 -7.80 -0.88
N ARG A 68 42.05 -8.39 -2.07
CA ARG A 68 42.95 -7.83 -3.09
C ARG A 68 42.51 -6.39 -3.37
N PRO A 69 43.44 -5.49 -3.76
CA PRO A 69 43.08 -4.10 -4.08
C PRO A 69 41.90 -3.98 -5.05
N GLU A 70 41.83 -4.88 -6.04
CA GLU A 70 40.73 -4.99 -7.02
C GLU A 70 39.37 -5.36 -6.39
N GLU A 71 39.38 -6.11 -5.30
CA GLU A 71 38.16 -6.51 -4.57
C GLU A 71 37.68 -5.37 -3.68
N ILE A 72 38.61 -4.62 -3.06
CA ILE A 72 38.31 -3.40 -2.31
C ILE A 72 37.65 -2.37 -3.23
N GLU A 73 38.23 -2.11 -4.40
CA GLU A 73 37.67 -1.18 -5.38
C GLU A 73 36.29 -1.62 -5.86
N ARG A 74 36.09 -2.91 -6.13
CA ARG A 74 34.76 -3.46 -6.48
C ARG A 74 33.74 -3.28 -5.36
N ILE A 75 34.14 -3.43 -4.11
CA ILE A 75 33.27 -3.21 -2.95
C ILE A 75 32.89 -1.74 -2.85
N GLU A 76 33.86 -0.83 -2.95
CA GLU A 76 33.61 0.61 -2.82
C GLU A 76 32.74 1.15 -3.97
N THR A 77 33.01 0.73 -5.21
CA THR A 77 32.15 1.07 -6.36
C THR A 77 30.73 0.53 -6.18
N ARG A 78 30.56 -0.70 -5.70
CA ARG A 78 29.24 -1.27 -5.43
C ARG A 78 28.52 -0.55 -4.29
N LYS A 79 29.21 -0.16 -3.23
CA LYS A 79 28.65 0.64 -2.12
C LYS A 79 28.17 2.00 -2.61
N GLU A 80 28.96 2.67 -3.42
CA GLU A 80 28.61 3.98 -3.96
C GLU A 80 27.42 3.90 -4.93
N GLN A 81 27.40 2.89 -5.81
CA GLN A 81 26.24 2.61 -6.66
C GLN A 81 24.98 2.32 -5.83
N ASN A 82 25.09 1.51 -4.77
CA ASN A 82 23.96 1.20 -3.90
C ASN A 82 23.48 2.44 -3.15
N ARG A 83 24.39 3.29 -2.66
CA ARG A 83 24.08 4.58 -2.02
C ARG A 83 23.30 5.47 -2.97
N ASN A 84 23.77 5.63 -4.20
CA ASN A 84 23.09 6.41 -5.22
C ASN A 84 21.72 5.83 -5.59
N ALA A 85 21.61 4.50 -5.74
CA ALA A 85 20.35 3.83 -6.02
C ALA A 85 19.35 4.00 -4.86
N ALA A 86 19.80 3.87 -3.61
CA ALA A 86 18.98 4.06 -2.42
C ALA A 86 18.48 5.51 -2.30
N GLN A 87 19.34 6.49 -2.58
CA GLN A 87 18.95 7.90 -2.60
C GLN A 87 17.92 8.18 -3.70
N LYS A 88 18.16 7.70 -4.93
CA LYS A 88 17.19 7.82 -6.05
C LYS A 88 15.85 7.19 -5.70
N LEU A 89 15.85 5.99 -5.12
CA LEU A 89 14.63 5.30 -4.71
C LEU A 89 13.87 6.09 -3.64
N ARG A 90 14.57 6.60 -2.62
CA ARG A 90 13.96 7.43 -1.56
C ARG A 90 13.35 8.71 -2.13
N MET A 91 14.07 9.39 -3.03
CA MET A 91 13.58 10.60 -3.70
C MET A 91 12.38 10.31 -4.59
N LYS A 92 12.42 9.24 -5.39
CA LYS A 92 11.29 8.80 -6.22
C LYS A 92 10.03 8.55 -5.38
N ARG A 93 10.16 7.78 -4.29
CA ARG A 93 9.05 7.51 -3.36
C ARG A 93 8.51 8.78 -2.71
N LYS A 94 9.37 9.74 -2.38
CA LYS A 94 8.93 11.03 -1.85
C LYS A 94 8.14 11.81 -2.89
N LEU A 95 8.66 11.93 -4.11
CA LEU A 95 8.01 12.66 -5.20
C LEU A 95 6.64 12.06 -5.56
N GLU A 96 6.55 10.73 -5.64
CA GLU A 96 5.27 10.03 -5.89
C GLU A 96 4.24 10.34 -4.80
N LYS A 97 4.64 10.31 -3.53
CA LYS A 97 3.76 10.69 -2.41
C LYS A 97 3.32 12.15 -2.49
N ASP A 98 4.26 13.05 -2.77
CA ASP A 98 3.99 14.49 -2.86
C ASP A 98 3.04 14.80 -4.03
N LEU A 99 3.19 14.11 -5.17
CA LEU A 99 2.30 14.22 -6.33
C LEU A 99 0.87 13.79 -5.98
N VAL A 100 0.71 12.60 -5.41
CA VAL A 100 -0.61 12.08 -5.01
C VAL A 100 -1.28 13.00 -3.99
N LEU A 101 -0.51 13.50 -3.02
CA LEU A 101 -1.05 14.43 -2.02
C LEU A 101 -1.51 15.74 -2.66
N LYS A 102 -0.74 16.29 -3.59
CA LYS A 102 -1.09 17.50 -4.33
C LYS A 102 -2.38 17.31 -5.13
N GLU A 103 -2.48 16.20 -5.87
CA GLU A 103 -3.69 15.86 -6.63
C GLU A 103 -4.91 15.70 -5.71
N TYR A 104 -4.75 15.02 -4.58
CA TYR A 104 -5.81 14.86 -3.59
C TYR A 104 -6.31 16.21 -3.06
N VAL A 105 -5.41 17.13 -2.71
CA VAL A 105 -5.77 18.47 -2.24
C VAL A 105 -6.54 19.25 -3.30
N GLU A 106 -6.06 19.23 -4.55
CA GLU A 106 -6.75 19.90 -5.67
C GLU A 106 -8.13 19.30 -5.95
N LEU A 107 -8.25 17.97 -5.88
CA LEU A 107 -9.51 17.26 -6.08
C LEU A 107 -10.50 17.57 -4.94
N LYS A 108 -10.01 17.62 -3.70
CA LYS A 108 -10.81 17.99 -2.53
C LYS A 108 -11.32 19.43 -2.62
N LYS A 109 -10.46 20.37 -3.06
CA LYS A 109 -10.84 21.77 -3.28
C LYS A 109 -11.95 21.88 -4.34
N ARG A 110 -11.76 21.24 -5.50
CA ARG A 110 -12.78 21.20 -6.57
C ARG A 110 -14.08 20.58 -6.09
N ASN A 111 -14.01 19.51 -5.32
CA ASN A 111 -15.20 18.86 -4.77
C ASN A 111 -15.97 19.77 -3.81
N SER A 112 -15.28 20.55 -2.97
CA SER A 112 -15.92 21.53 -2.08
C SER A 112 -16.70 22.57 -2.87
N VAL A 113 -16.06 23.17 -3.88
CA VAL A 113 -16.68 24.19 -4.75
C VAL A 113 -17.92 23.62 -5.44
N LEU A 114 -17.83 22.42 -6.01
CA LEU A 114 -18.97 21.77 -6.67
C LEU A 114 -20.12 21.47 -5.70
N ARG A 115 -19.83 21.07 -4.45
CA ARG A 115 -20.86 20.84 -3.43
C ARG A 115 -21.56 22.12 -3.02
N GLU A 116 -20.81 23.21 -2.86
CA GLU A 116 -21.38 24.53 -2.57
C GLU A 116 -22.29 24.99 -3.72
N GLU A 117 -21.86 24.79 -4.96
CA GLU A 117 -22.66 25.15 -6.14
C GLU A 117 -23.93 24.30 -6.26
N ILE A 118 -23.85 22.99 -6.01
CA ILE A 118 -25.04 22.12 -5.94
C ILE A 118 -26.01 22.62 -4.88
N LYS A 119 -25.51 22.98 -3.70
CA LYS A 119 -26.36 23.49 -2.61
C LYS A 119 -27.05 24.79 -3.03
N ARG A 120 -26.30 25.74 -3.60
CA ARG A 120 -26.82 27.02 -4.09
C ARG A 120 -27.93 26.82 -5.12
N LEU A 121 -27.68 26.03 -6.15
CA LEU A 121 -28.64 25.73 -7.21
C LEU A 121 -29.87 24.98 -6.70
N SER A 122 -29.69 24.07 -5.74
CA SER A 122 -30.81 23.35 -5.13
C SER A 122 -31.72 24.28 -4.34
N SER A 123 -31.16 25.20 -3.54
CA SER A 123 -31.95 26.20 -2.82
C SER A 123 -32.67 27.16 -3.77
N GLU A 124 -32.02 27.58 -4.86
CA GLU A 124 -32.64 28.44 -5.88
C GLU A 124 -33.82 27.72 -6.56
N LYS A 125 -33.63 26.45 -6.95
CA LYS A 125 -34.70 25.62 -7.51
C LYS A 125 -35.87 25.45 -6.53
N GLU A 126 -35.59 25.17 -5.26
CA GLU A 126 -36.62 25.00 -4.23
C GLU A 126 -37.41 26.30 -4.04
N MET A 127 -36.74 27.44 -3.98
CA MET A 127 -37.38 28.76 -3.89
C MET A 127 -38.30 29.02 -5.09
N MET A 128 -37.81 28.81 -6.31
CA MET A 128 -38.64 28.97 -7.52
C MET A 128 -39.84 28.02 -7.52
N THR A 129 -39.63 26.76 -7.12
CA THR A 129 -40.71 25.77 -7.02
C THR A 129 -41.77 26.19 -6.01
N MET A 130 -41.36 26.75 -4.87
CA MET A 130 -42.27 27.28 -3.85
C MET A 130 -43.08 28.47 -4.40
N ILE A 131 -42.43 29.44 -5.04
CA ILE A 131 -43.10 30.60 -5.64
C ILE A 131 -44.12 30.15 -6.69
N MET A 132 -43.74 29.26 -7.61
CA MET A 132 -44.66 28.75 -8.64
C MET A 132 -45.87 28.03 -8.03
N LYS A 133 -45.67 27.21 -6.98
CA LYS A 133 -46.77 26.55 -6.27
C LYS A 133 -47.73 27.56 -5.65
N ASN A 134 -47.22 28.59 -4.99
CA ASN A 134 -48.04 29.63 -4.38
C ASN A 134 -48.84 30.41 -5.42
N MET A 135 -48.21 30.80 -6.54
CA MET A 135 -48.89 31.48 -7.65
C MET A 135 -50.01 30.62 -8.25
N CYS A 136 -49.78 29.30 -8.42
CA CYS A 136 -50.82 28.39 -8.89
C CYS A 136 -51.98 28.24 -7.89
N GLN A 137 -51.73 28.33 -6.58
CA GLN A 137 -52.79 28.27 -5.56
C GLN A 137 -53.64 29.54 -5.54
N GLU A 138 -53.04 30.73 -5.72
CA GLU A 138 -53.77 32.01 -5.77
C GLU A 138 -54.66 32.14 -7.03
N GLN A 139 -54.24 31.56 -8.17
CA GLN A 139 -55.06 31.55 -9.39
C GLN A 139 -56.29 30.62 -9.30
N ILE A 140 -56.27 29.59 -8.45
CA ILE A 140 -57.44 28.71 -8.24
C ILE A 140 -58.55 29.45 -7.48
N VAL A 141 -58.21 30.34 -6.55
CA VAL A 141 -59.20 31.08 -5.74
C VAL A 141 -59.98 32.10 -6.60
N HIS A 142 -59.34 32.75 -7.57
CA HIS A 142 -59.98 33.74 -8.45
C HIS A 142 -60.88 33.17 -9.56
N VAL A 143 -60.79 31.86 -9.87
CA VAL A 143 -61.67 31.21 -10.87
C VAL A 143 -62.97 30.68 -10.21
N THR A 144 -63.02 30.60 -8.89
CA THR A 144 -64.14 30.03 -8.12
C THR A 144 -65.12 31.03 -7.52
N GLU A 145 -65.14 32.29 -7.95
CA GLU A 145 -66.26 33.18 -7.61
C GLU A 145 -67.49 32.82 -8.48
N PRO A 146 -68.58 32.26 -7.92
CA PRO A 146 -69.76 31.97 -8.69
C PRO A 146 -70.44 33.29 -9.08
N ASN A 147 -70.56 33.51 -10.38
CA ASN A 147 -71.43 34.51 -10.99
C ASN A 147 -72.88 34.27 -10.50
N ALA A 148 -73.28 34.97 -9.44
CA ALA A 148 -74.62 34.87 -8.86
C ALA A 148 -75.62 35.50 -9.84
N GLY A 149 -76.15 34.66 -10.74
CA GLY A 149 -77.26 34.99 -11.60
C GLY A 149 -78.48 35.39 -10.77
N GLN A 150 -78.82 36.67 -10.79
CA GLN A 150 -80.07 37.18 -10.25
C GLN A 150 -81.22 36.68 -11.14
N THR A 151 -81.95 35.69 -10.64
CA THR A 151 -83.18 35.17 -11.23
C THR A 151 -84.29 36.22 -11.14
N SER A 152 -84.80 36.59 -12.31
CA SER A 152 -86.03 37.34 -12.53
C SER A 152 -87.25 36.66 -11.88
N THR A 153 -87.85 37.28 -10.87
CA THR A 153 -89.25 37.03 -10.47
C THR A 153 -90.15 38.12 -11.06
N LYS A 154 -90.95 37.78 -12.09
CA LYS A 154 -92.12 38.56 -12.51
C LYS A 154 -93.39 37.84 -12.03
N LYS A 155 -94.21 38.59 -11.29
CA LYS A 155 -95.61 38.32 -10.98
C LYS A 155 -96.48 38.74 -12.16
#